data_AF-A0AAD8ZN97-F1
#
_entry.id   AF-A0AAD8ZN97-F1
#
_cell.length_a   1.000
_cell.length_b   1.000
_cell.length_c   1.000
_cell.angle_alpha   90.00
_cell.angle_beta   90.00
_cell.angle_gamma   90.00
#
_symmetry.space_group_name_H-M   'P 1'
#
loop_
_entity.id
_entity.type
_entity.pdbx_description
1 polymer ?
#
loop_
_entity_poly.entity_id
_entity_poly.type
_entity_poly.pdbx_seq_one_letter_code
_entity_poly.pdbx_strand_id
1 'polypeptide(L)'
;MAFTLYALIQTAVLFTNAIAVLHEERFLSKIGWGAEQGIGGFGDEPGIKAQLLNLIRSVRTVMRGNAFNNSKFGVHLVTVAIWMKKDGHSTWNKIWQKEMDCFLYMQVMTSRRALKTVLIDLSGTLHIEDTAVPGAQEALARLRHAPVSVKFVTNTTKECKRTLLERLCRLRFNIEEHEIFTSLTAARNLLEQKMVRPLLLVEDSALEDFMGIETNNPNAVVIGLAPDHFNYQMLNKAFRLILEGAPLIAIHKARYYKRKDGLALGPGPFVNGLEYATDTQAIVVGKPEKTFFLEALRDLNCSPEEAVMIGDDARDDVGGAQNTGMLGILVKTGKYRAGDEGKINPSPHLTCDSFPEAVNYILQHLLEAK
;
A
#
# COMPACT_ATOMS: atom_id res chain seq x y z
N MET A 1 -17.72 -10.91 -38.64
CA MET A 1 -16.69 -11.26 -37.62
C MET A 1 -16.24 -12.68 -37.89
N ALA A 2 -14.98 -12.90 -38.24
CA ALA A 2 -14.47 -14.23 -38.52
C ALA A 2 -14.33 -15.00 -37.20
N PHE A 3 -14.99 -16.16 -37.09
CA PHE A 3 -14.77 -17.12 -36.02
C PHE A 3 -13.32 -17.62 -36.14
N THR A 4 -12.47 -17.24 -35.20
CA THR A 4 -11.08 -17.69 -35.18
C THR A 4 -10.99 -19.06 -34.51
N LEU A 5 -10.04 -19.90 -34.96
CA LEU A 5 -9.75 -21.20 -34.34
C LEU A 5 -9.47 -21.05 -32.82
N TYR A 6 -8.92 -19.91 -32.42
CA TYR A 6 -8.69 -19.52 -31.03
C TYR A 6 -9.98 -19.40 -30.21
N ALA A 7 -11.02 -18.74 -30.73
CA ALA A 7 -12.31 -18.61 -30.06
C ALA A 7 -13.02 -19.96 -29.91
N LEU A 8 -12.81 -20.87 -30.86
CA LEU A 8 -13.38 -22.22 -30.85
C LEU A 8 -12.69 -23.10 -29.78
N ILE A 9 -11.37 -23.00 -29.66
CA ILE A 9 -10.60 -23.68 -28.61
C ILE A 9 -10.93 -23.11 -27.22
N GLN A 10 -10.99 -21.78 -27.08
CA GLN A 10 -11.35 -21.12 -25.80
C GLN A 10 -12.74 -21.54 -25.32
N THR A 11 -13.71 -21.61 -26.24
CA THR A 11 -15.07 -22.05 -25.94
C THR A 11 -15.11 -23.53 -25.55
N ALA A 12 -14.33 -24.39 -26.24
CA ALA A 12 -14.23 -25.82 -25.92
C ALA A 12 -13.63 -26.05 -24.52
N VAL A 13 -12.62 -25.28 -24.12
CA VAL A 13 -11.99 -25.36 -22.79
C VAL A 13 -12.96 -24.90 -21.70
N LEU A 14 -13.67 -23.78 -21.90
CA LEU A 14 -14.68 -23.30 -20.95
C LEU A 14 -15.83 -24.30 -20.77
N PHE A 15 -16.29 -24.92 -21.85
CA PHE A 15 -17.27 -25.99 -21.78
C PHE A 15 -16.74 -27.22 -21.05
N THR A 16 -15.50 -27.62 -21.31
CA THR A 16 -14.88 -28.79 -20.66
C THR A 16 -14.73 -28.55 -19.15
N ASN A 17 -14.31 -27.36 -18.74
CA ASN A 17 -14.23 -26.97 -17.33
C ASN A 17 -15.63 -26.91 -16.67
N ALA A 18 -16.62 -26.33 -17.33
CA ALA A 18 -17.99 -26.27 -16.80
C ALA A 18 -18.61 -27.67 -16.64
N ILE A 19 -18.38 -28.56 -17.61
CA ILE A 19 -18.87 -29.94 -17.62
C ILE A 19 -18.17 -30.78 -16.54
N ALA A 20 -16.85 -30.65 -16.39
CA ALA A 20 -16.06 -31.39 -15.40
C ALA A 20 -16.38 -30.97 -13.96
N VAL A 21 -16.77 -29.70 -13.74
CA VAL A 21 -17.08 -29.16 -12.41
C VAL A 21 -18.52 -29.44 -11.99
N LEU A 22 -19.50 -29.44 -12.91
CA LEU A 22 -20.91 -29.42 -12.49
C LEU A 22 -21.60 -30.78 -12.39
N HIS A 23 -21.17 -31.86 -13.09
CA HIS A 23 -21.71 -33.22 -12.86
C HIS A 23 -20.92 -34.29 -13.64
N GLU A 24 -19.73 -34.67 -13.15
CA GLU A 24 -18.85 -35.70 -13.75
C GLU A 24 -19.61 -37.00 -14.09
N GLU A 25 -20.37 -37.56 -13.14
CA GLU A 25 -21.09 -38.83 -13.35
C GLU A 25 -22.17 -38.74 -14.43
N ARG A 26 -22.82 -37.58 -14.56
CA ARG A 26 -23.90 -37.35 -15.53
C ARG A 26 -23.36 -37.09 -16.93
N PHE A 27 -22.18 -36.47 -17.03
CA PHE A 27 -21.47 -36.30 -18.30
C PHE A 27 -20.91 -37.62 -18.80
N LEU A 28 -20.22 -38.36 -17.94
CA LEU A 28 -19.64 -39.66 -18.26
C LEU A 28 -20.72 -40.68 -18.67
N SER A 29 -21.89 -40.66 -18.04
CA SER A 29 -23.01 -41.52 -18.46
C SER A 29 -23.58 -41.12 -19.83
N LYS A 30 -23.66 -39.82 -20.13
CA LYS A 30 -24.23 -39.30 -21.38
C LYS A 30 -23.35 -39.51 -22.61
N ILE A 31 -22.03 -39.63 -22.43
CA ILE A 31 -21.07 -39.99 -23.50
C ILE A 31 -20.80 -41.50 -23.58
N GLY A 32 -21.53 -42.32 -22.81
CA GLY A 32 -21.37 -43.79 -22.81
C GLY A 32 -20.07 -44.27 -22.13
N TRP A 33 -19.46 -43.43 -21.29
CA TRP A 33 -18.23 -43.74 -20.55
C TRP A 33 -18.55 -44.06 -19.08
N GLY A 34 -19.51 -44.96 -18.89
CA GLY A 34 -19.88 -45.51 -17.59
C GLY A 34 -18.82 -46.47 -17.03
N ALA A 35 -18.93 -46.75 -15.72
CA ALA A 35 -17.93 -47.38 -14.87
C ALA A 35 -17.70 -48.90 -15.08
N GLU A 36 -17.84 -49.43 -16.29
CA GLU A 36 -17.41 -50.79 -16.57
C GLU A 36 -15.98 -50.80 -17.14
N GLN A 37 -15.06 -51.25 -16.28
CA GLN A 37 -13.68 -51.55 -16.63
C GLN A 37 -13.64 -52.77 -17.55
N GLY A 38 -13.30 -52.57 -18.81
CA GLY A 38 -12.61 -53.60 -19.58
C GLY A 38 -11.23 -53.79 -18.96
N ILE A 39 -11.02 -54.91 -18.29
CA ILE A 39 -9.72 -55.34 -17.76
C ILE A 39 -8.80 -55.57 -18.97
N GLY A 40 -8.01 -54.54 -19.33
CA GLY A 40 -6.89 -54.67 -20.26
C GLY A 40 -5.72 -55.34 -19.54
N GLY A 41 -5.09 -56.30 -20.23
CA GLY A 41 -4.02 -57.13 -19.68
C GLY A 41 -2.80 -56.32 -19.21
N PHE A 42 -2.03 -56.94 -18.31
CA PHE A 42 -0.81 -56.38 -17.73
C PHE A 42 0.21 -56.09 -18.84
N GLY A 43 0.37 -54.82 -19.23
CA GLY A 43 1.38 -54.39 -20.20
C GLY A 43 0.89 -53.47 -21.34
N ASP A 44 -0.42 -53.26 -21.50
CA ASP A 44 -0.93 -52.36 -22.55
C ASP A 44 -0.93 -50.89 -22.11
N GLU A 45 -0.48 -49.99 -23.00
CA GLU A 45 -0.53 -48.55 -22.78
C GLU A 45 -1.98 -48.09 -22.55
N PRO A 46 -2.24 -47.23 -21.54
CA PRO A 46 -3.58 -46.75 -21.28
C PRO A 46 -4.09 -46.00 -22.50
N GLY A 47 -5.17 -46.50 -23.11
CA GLY A 47 -5.80 -45.84 -24.25
C GLY A 47 -6.21 -44.40 -23.92
N ILE A 48 -6.37 -43.57 -24.94
CA ILE A 48 -6.66 -42.12 -24.83
C ILE A 48 -7.81 -41.83 -23.85
N LYS A 49 -8.83 -42.70 -23.79
CA LYS A 49 -9.94 -42.65 -22.84
C LYS A 49 -9.49 -42.77 -21.37
N ALA A 50 -8.59 -43.69 -21.06
CA ALA A 50 -8.06 -43.88 -19.70
C ALA A 50 -7.14 -42.73 -19.29
N GLN A 51 -6.32 -42.22 -20.21
CA GLN A 51 -5.48 -41.05 -19.97
C GLN A 51 -6.31 -39.80 -19.67
N LEU A 52 -7.39 -39.57 -20.43
CA LEU A 52 -8.28 -38.43 -20.22
C LEU A 52 -9.03 -38.52 -18.89
N LEU A 53 -9.50 -39.72 -18.51
CA LEU A 53 -10.16 -39.95 -17.21
C LEU A 53 -9.20 -39.77 -16.03
N ASN A 54 -7.95 -40.21 -16.17
CA ASN A 54 -6.92 -39.99 -15.15
C ASN A 54 -6.61 -38.50 -15.00
N LEU A 55 -6.50 -37.75 -16.11
CA LEU A 55 -6.29 -36.30 -16.06
C LEU A 55 -7.43 -35.58 -15.32
N ILE A 56 -8.69 -35.91 -15.65
CA ILE A 56 -9.88 -35.32 -14.99
C ILE A 56 -9.86 -35.61 -13.48
N ARG A 57 -9.52 -36.85 -13.08
CA ARG A 57 -9.42 -37.24 -11.67
C ARG A 57 -8.27 -36.55 -10.93
N SER A 58 -7.12 -36.40 -11.58
CA SER A 58 -5.96 -35.69 -11.01
C SER A 58 -6.26 -34.22 -10.76
N VAL A 59 -6.88 -33.53 -11.73
CA VAL A 59 -7.31 -32.12 -11.58
C VAL A 59 -8.31 -31.99 -10.43
N ARG A 60 -9.32 -32.88 -10.35
CA ARG A 60 -10.30 -32.89 -9.25
C ARG A 60 -9.65 -33.09 -7.88
N THR A 61 -8.63 -33.96 -7.79
CA THR A 61 -7.94 -34.27 -6.54
C THR A 61 -7.15 -33.07 -6.02
N VAL A 62 -6.44 -32.38 -6.92
CA VAL A 62 -5.74 -31.12 -6.59
C VAL A 62 -6.72 -30.05 -6.12
N MET A 63 -7.89 -29.95 -6.74
CA MET A 63 -8.91 -28.96 -6.39
C MET A 63 -9.70 -29.28 -5.11
N ARG A 64 -9.67 -30.53 -4.62
CA ARG A 64 -10.38 -30.96 -3.40
C ARG A 64 -9.50 -31.01 -2.13
N GLY A 65 -8.19 -30.83 -2.26
CA GLY A 65 -7.31 -30.77 -1.10
C GLY A 65 -7.51 -29.47 -0.31
N ASN A 66 -7.81 -29.57 0.99
CA ASN A 66 -7.97 -28.46 1.94
C ASN A 66 -6.68 -27.64 2.22
N ALA A 67 -5.76 -27.56 1.26
CA ALA A 67 -4.51 -26.80 1.35
C ALA A 67 -4.55 -25.48 0.56
N PHE A 68 -5.75 -24.94 0.29
CA PHE A 68 -5.93 -23.69 -0.46
C PHE A 68 -5.62 -22.41 0.35
N ASN A 69 -5.21 -22.54 1.61
CA ASN A 69 -5.15 -21.42 2.55
C ASN A 69 -3.75 -21.08 3.10
N ASN A 70 -2.66 -21.52 2.44
CA ASN A 70 -1.33 -21.09 2.85
C ASN A 70 -0.38 -20.86 1.65
N SER A 71 0.35 -19.74 1.72
CA SER A 71 1.25 -19.16 0.72
C SER A 71 2.45 -20.04 0.29
N LYS A 72 2.51 -21.30 0.71
CA LYS A 72 3.56 -22.26 0.35
C LYS A 72 3.21 -23.16 -0.85
N PHE A 73 1.96 -23.16 -1.34
CA PHE A 73 1.56 -24.06 -2.43
C PHE A 73 1.91 -23.58 -3.85
N GLY A 74 2.24 -22.30 -4.04
CA GLY A 74 2.76 -21.80 -5.33
C GLY A 74 4.05 -22.52 -5.77
N VAL A 75 4.84 -23.02 -4.81
CA VAL A 75 6.09 -23.76 -5.04
C VAL A 75 5.83 -25.19 -5.55
N HIS A 76 4.70 -25.80 -5.20
CA HIS A 76 4.36 -27.16 -5.65
C HIS A 76 3.75 -27.22 -7.05
N LEU A 77 3.00 -26.21 -7.48
CA LEU A 77 2.59 -26.07 -8.89
C LEU A 77 3.79 -25.90 -9.82
N VAL A 78 4.81 -25.15 -9.37
CA VAL A 78 6.11 -25.05 -10.06
C VAL A 78 6.82 -26.41 -10.10
N THR A 79 6.69 -27.25 -9.07
CA THR A 79 7.31 -28.58 -9.03
C THR A 79 6.65 -29.57 -10.01
N VAL A 80 5.32 -29.51 -10.16
CA VAL A 80 4.58 -30.31 -11.17
C VAL A 80 4.92 -29.86 -12.58
N ALA A 81 5.05 -28.53 -12.81
CA ALA A 81 5.49 -27.98 -14.08
C ALA A 81 6.95 -28.37 -14.42
N ILE A 82 7.85 -28.41 -13.43
CA ILE A 82 9.23 -28.88 -13.59
C ILE A 82 9.29 -30.39 -13.87
N TRP A 83 8.41 -31.19 -13.26
CA TRP A 83 8.31 -32.63 -13.52
C TRP A 83 7.82 -32.90 -14.96
N MET A 84 6.80 -32.18 -15.43
CA MET A 84 6.31 -32.28 -16.82
C MET A 84 7.30 -31.75 -17.87
N LYS A 85 8.20 -30.84 -17.49
CA LYS A 85 9.30 -30.36 -18.35
C LYS A 85 10.31 -31.45 -18.70
N LYS A 86 10.33 -32.56 -17.96
CA LYS A 86 11.27 -33.68 -18.17
C LYS A 86 10.87 -34.62 -19.31
N ASP A 87 9.61 -34.57 -19.77
CA ASP A 87 9.06 -35.48 -20.80
C ASP A 87 8.97 -34.88 -22.22
N GLY A 88 9.82 -33.88 -22.55
CA GLY A 88 10.24 -33.62 -23.93
C GLY A 88 9.19 -33.09 -24.93
N HIS A 89 7.96 -32.77 -24.54
CA HIS A 89 6.95 -32.24 -25.47
C HIS A 89 7.05 -30.70 -25.63
N SER A 90 7.79 -30.26 -26.66
CA SER A 90 8.17 -28.86 -26.90
C SER A 90 7.03 -27.90 -27.31
N THR A 91 5.85 -28.41 -27.69
CA THR A 91 4.70 -27.60 -28.12
C THR A 91 3.77 -27.19 -26.97
N TRP A 92 3.76 -27.90 -25.85
CA TRP A 92 2.87 -27.63 -24.71
C TRP A 92 3.39 -26.51 -23.79
N ASN A 93 4.70 -26.25 -23.79
CA ASN A 93 5.34 -25.25 -22.93
C ASN A 93 4.92 -23.79 -23.21
N LYS A 94 4.55 -23.44 -24.46
CA LYS A 94 4.18 -22.05 -24.78
C LYS A 94 2.73 -21.70 -24.46
N ILE A 95 1.85 -22.69 -24.47
CA ILE A 95 0.42 -22.52 -24.21
C ILE A 95 0.19 -22.48 -22.70
N TRP A 96 0.76 -23.44 -21.97
CA TRP A 96 0.64 -23.52 -20.51
C TRP A 96 1.27 -22.34 -19.77
N GLN A 97 2.38 -21.79 -20.26
CA GLN A 97 3.05 -20.67 -19.59
C GLN A 97 2.22 -19.38 -19.70
N LYS A 98 1.58 -19.14 -20.86
CA LYS A 98 0.64 -18.02 -21.04
C LYS A 98 -0.66 -18.21 -20.26
N GLU A 99 -1.17 -19.43 -20.19
CA GLU A 99 -2.41 -19.76 -19.49
C GLU A 99 -2.28 -19.71 -17.97
N MET A 100 -1.14 -20.16 -17.42
CA MET A 100 -0.86 -20.07 -15.98
C MET A 100 -0.65 -18.62 -15.54
N ASP A 101 0.02 -17.81 -16.37
CA ASP A 101 0.13 -16.36 -16.14
C ASP A 101 -1.25 -15.70 -16.14
N CYS A 102 -2.13 -16.02 -17.10
CA CYS A 102 -3.50 -15.52 -17.13
C CYS A 102 -4.34 -15.99 -15.92
N PHE A 103 -4.16 -17.23 -15.45
CA PHE A 103 -4.92 -17.79 -14.34
C PHE A 103 -4.46 -17.21 -12.98
N LEU A 104 -3.16 -17.01 -12.79
CA LEU A 104 -2.59 -16.26 -11.66
C LEU A 104 -3.01 -14.79 -11.71
N TYR A 105 -3.00 -14.17 -12.89
CA TYR A 105 -3.46 -12.79 -13.08
C TYR A 105 -4.96 -12.66 -12.78
N MET A 106 -5.78 -13.64 -13.16
CA MET A 106 -7.21 -13.68 -12.83
C MET A 106 -7.47 -13.93 -11.35
N GLN A 107 -6.75 -14.84 -10.68
CA GLN A 107 -6.91 -15.08 -9.24
C GLN A 107 -6.46 -13.88 -8.39
N VAL A 108 -5.41 -13.18 -8.78
CA VAL A 108 -4.98 -11.92 -8.14
C VAL A 108 -5.99 -10.80 -8.39
N MET A 109 -6.73 -10.83 -9.50
CA MET A 109 -7.77 -9.83 -9.84
C MET A 109 -9.12 -10.02 -9.13
N THR A 110 -9.43 -11.19 -8.55
CA THR A 110 -10.79 -11.52 -8.08
C THR A 110 -10.96 -11.73 -6.57
N SER A 111 -10.08 -11.18 -5.74
CA SER A 111 -10.38 -11.02 -4.31
C SER A 111 -9.91 -9.66 -3.85
N ARG A 112 -10.75 -8.62 -4.07
CA ARG A 112 -10.56 -7.37 -3.33
C ARG A 112 -10.65 -7.71 -1.85
N ARG A 113 -9.53 -7.58 -1.14
CA ARG A 113 -9.54 -7.69 0.32
C ARG A 113 -10.47 -6.60 0.85
N ALA A 114 -11.29 -6.94 1.84
CA ALA A 114 -12.17 -5.97 2.46
C ALA A 114 -11.33 -4.83 3.06
N LEU A 115 -11.71 -3.58 2.75
CA LEU A 115 -11.06 -2.40 3.29
C LEU A 115 -11.23 -2.37 4.81
N LYS A 116 -10.13 -2.22 5.55
CA LYS A 116 -10.12 -2.16 7.02
C LYS A 116 -9.73 -0.79 7.56
N THR A 117 -8.94 -0.02 6.80
CA THR A 117 -8.37 1.24 7.31
C THR A 117 -8.42 2.35 6.28
N VAL A 118 -8.73 3.57 6.74
CA VAL A 118 -8.62 4.80 5.97
C VAL A 118 -7.56 5.69 6.61
N LEU A 119 -6.48 5.94 5.87
CA LEU A 119 -5.50 6.98 6.19
C LEU A 119 -5.98 8.30 5.58
N ILE A 120 -6.00 9.38 6.36
CA ILE A 120 -6.56 10.67 5.96
C ILE A 120 -5.51 11.75 6.19
N ASP A 121 -5.07 12.43 5.13
CA ASP A 121 -4.28 13.64 5.29
C ASP A 121 -5.09 14.76 5.97
N LEU A 122 -4.41 15.64 6.68
CA LEU A 122 -5.05 16.75 7.40
C LEU A 122 -5.15 18.03 6.55
N SER A 123 -4.02 18.58 6.15
CA SER A 123 -3.90 19.95 5.63
C SER A 123 -4.00 19.96 4.11
N GLY A 124 -5.13 20.45 3.60
CA GLY A 124 -5.50 20.38 2.20
C GLY A 124 -6.61 19.37 1.93
N THR A 125 -6.84 18.44 2.86
CA THR A 125 -7.85 17.37 2.75
C THR A 125 -9.04 17.57 3.71
N LEU A 126 -8.79 17.70 5.02
CA LEU A 126 -9.85 17.99 6.01
C LEU A 126 -10.05 19.48 6.25
N HIS A 127 -8.96 20.25 6.18
CA HIS A 127 -8.98 21.69 6.42
C HIS A 127 -7.96 22.41 5.56
N ILE A 128 -8.21 23.68 5.27
CA ILE A 128 -7.27 24.61 4.66
C ILE A 128 -7.05 25.73 5.67
N GLU A 129 -5.83 25.80 6.22
CA GLU A 129 -5.51 26.68 7.34
C GLU A 129 -6.50 26.46 8.51
N ASP A 130 -7.17 27.51 8.98
CA ASP A 130 -8.14 27.46 10.07
C ASP A 130 -9.60 27.26 9.61
N THR A 131 -9.81 26.79 8.38
CA THR A 131 -11.15 26.54 7.83
C THR A 131 -11.30 25.07 7.43
N ALA A 132 -12.34 24.40 7.93
CA ALA A 132 -12.66 23.04 7.51
C ALA A 132 -13.12 23.02 6.04
N VAL A 133 -12.77 21.96 5.32
CA VAL A 133 -13.34 21.70 3.99
C VAL A 133 -14.85 21.50 4.14
N PRO A 134 -15.69 22.14 3.29
CA PRO A 134 -17.14 22.05 3.43
C PRO A 134 -17.64 20.60 3.47
N GLY A 135 -18.42 20.25 4.51
CA GLY A 135 -18.99 18.91 4.69
C GLY A 135 -18.01 17.85 5.25
N ALA A 136 -16.77 18.22 5.57
CA ALA A 136 -15.76 17.27 6.02
C ALA A 136 -16.09 16.65 7.39
N GLN A 137 -16.68 17.42 8.31
CA GLN A 137 -17.08 16.92 9.63
C GLN A 137 -18.17 15.85 9.50
N GLU A 138 -19.22 16.11 8.71
CA GLU A 138 -20.31 15.17 8.48
C GLU A 138 -19.84 13.93 7.71
N ALA A 139 -18.92 14.10 6.76
CA ALA A 139 -18.29 12.98 6.07
C ALA A 139 -17.47 12.10 7.01
N LEU A 140 -16.65 12.69 7.89
CA LEU A 140 -15.88 11.93 8.87
C LEU A 140 -16.81 11.17 9.83
N ALA A 141 -17.90 11.79 10.29
CA ALA A 141 -18.88 11.13 11.14
C ALA A 141 -19.49 9.90 10.45
N ARG A 142 -19.87 10.01 9.18
CA ARG A 142 -20.37 8.86 8.39
C ARG A 142 -19.33 7.76 8.23
N LEU A 143 -18.07 8.13 7.98
CA LEU A 143 -16.98 7.15 7.87
C LEU A 143 -16.75 6.39 9.18
N ARG A 144 -16.86 7.08 10.33
CA ARG A 144 -16.76 6.46 11.67
C ARG A 144 -17.87 5.46 11.99
N HIS A 145 -19.05 5.59 11.37
CA HIS A 145 -20.14 4.63 11.52
C HIS A 145 -19.95 3.36 10.68
N ALA A 146 -18.95 3.32 9.80
CA ALA A 146 -18.64 2.18 8.97
C ALA A 146 -17.61 1.25 9.66
N PRO A 147 -17.51 -0.04 9.25
CA PRO A 147 -16.60 -1.01 9.86
C PRO A 147 -15.14 -0.82 9.42
N VAL A 148 -14.60 0.40 9.56
CA VAL A 148 -13.21 0.74 9.25
C VAL A 148 -12.56 1.53 10.38
N SER A 149 -11.26 1.33 10.58
CA SER A 149 -10.44 2.19 11.41
C SER A 149 -10.04 3.44 10.64
N VAL A 150 -9.94 4.57 11.34
CA VAL A 150 -9.47 5.84 10.78
C VAL A 150 -8.15 6.21 11.44
N LYS A 151 -7.18 6.65 10.63
CA LYS A 151 -5.92 7.22 11.11
C LYS A 151 -5.65 8.52 10.36
N PHE A 152 -5.34 9.58 11.09
CA PHE A 152 -5.01 10.87 10.54
C PHE A 152 -3.50 10.99 10.39
N VAL A 153 -3.04 11.38 9.21
CA VAL A 153 -1.61 11.45 8.89
C VAL A 153 -1.21 12.84 8.44
N THR A 154 -0.01 13.30 8.83
CA THR A 154 0.51 14.60 8.33
C THR A 154 2.04 14.71 8.39
N ASN A 155 2.60 15.41 7.40
CA ASN A 155 4.01 15.83 7.39
C ASN A 155 4.17 17.20 8.06
N THR A 156 4.09 17.25 9.38
CA THR A 156 4.39 18.46 10.16
C THR A 156 5.78 18.41 10.77
N THR A 157 6.44 19.57 10.88
CA THR A 157 7.73 19.72 11.57
C THR A 157 7.71 20.75 12.69
N LYS A 158 6.58 21.46 12.83
CA LYS A 158 6.50 22.68 13.65
C LYS A 158 5.61 22.52 14.87
N GLU A 159 4.54 21.76 14.74
CA GLU A 159 3.51 21.65 15.77
C GLU A 159 3.51 20.23 16.33
N CYS A 160 3.50 20.12 17.65
CA CYS A 160 3.30 18.85 18.35
C CYS A 160 1.90 18.29 18.13
N LYS A 161 1.73 17.00 18.46
CA LYS A 161 0.48 16.26 18.30
C LYS A 161 -0.68 16.89 19.08
N ARG A 162 -0.44 17.36 20.30
CA ARG A 162 -1.45 18.01 21.14
C ARG A 162 -2.00 19.28 20.50
N THR A 163 -1.14 20.18 20.02
CA THR A 163 -1.56 21.42 19.35
C THR A 163 -2.34 21.14 18.07
N LEU A 164 -1.93 20.11 17.32
CA LEU A 164 -2.66 19.65 16.13
C LEU A 164 -4.07 19.16 16.49
N LEU A 165 -4.19 18.35 17.54
CA LEU A 165 -5.48 17.87 18.06
C LEU A 165 -6.38 19.02 18.50
N GLU A 166 -5.86 19.96 19.31
CA GLU A 166 -6.60 21.14 19.76
C GLU A 166 -7.12 21.99 18.60
N ARG A 167 -6.34 22.12 17.51
CA ARG A 167 -6.81 22.79 16.28
C ARG A 167 -7.96 22.02 15.63
N LEU A 168 -7.83 20.72 15.43
CA LEU A 168 -8.87 19.89 14.80
C LEU A 168 -10.17 19.89 15.61
N CYS A 169 -10.08 19.83 16.95
CA CYS A 169 -11.22 19.94 17.85
C CYS A 169 -11.90 21.31 17.75
N ARG A 170 -11.15 22.42 17.62
CA ARG A 170 -11.73 23.76 17.37
C ARG A 170 -12.48 23.83 16.05
N LEU A 171 -12.03 23.08 15.04
CA LEU A 171 -12.73 22.90 13.77
C LEU A 171 -13.93 21.93 13.84
N ARG A 172 -14.26 21.47 15.05
CA ARG A 172 -15.37 20.55 15.36
C ARG A 172 -15.22 19.14 14.76
N PHE A 173 -13.98 18.71 14.51
CA PHE A 173 -13.73 17.31 14.22
C PHE A 173 -13.68 16.50 15.51
N ASN A 174 -14.44 15.41 15.57
CA ASN A 174 -14.34 14.43 16.66
C ASN A 174 -13.17 13.48 16.37
N ILE A 175 -12.00 13.78 16.93
CA ILE A 175 -10.74 13.06 16.72
C ILE A 175 -10.10 12.84 18.08
N GLU A 176 -9.46 11.68 18.25
CA GLU A 176 -8.68 11.34 19.44
C GLU A 176 -7.19 11.36 19.14
N GLU A 177 -6.38 11.62 20.17
CA GLU A 177 -4.92 11.75 20.02
C GLU A 177 -4.26 10.51 19.41
N HIS A 178 -4.71 9.32 19.80
CA HIS A 178 -4.16 8.04 19.34
C HIS A 178 -4.40 7.78 17.85
N GLU A 179 -5.35 8.48 17.23
CA GLU A 179 -5.65 8.39 15.81
C GLU A 179 -4.69 9.23 14.96
N ILE A 180 -3.91 10.12 15.58
CA ILE A 180 -3.01 11.04 14.87
C ILE A 180 -1.60 10.44 14.79
N PHE A 181 -1.10 10.32 13.56
CA PHE A 181 0.25 9.92 13.24
C PHE A 181 0.97 11.01 12.44
N THR A 182 2.00 11.61 13.03
CA THR A 182 2.77 12.71 12.43
C THR A 182 4.14 12.22 11.98
N SER A 183 4.79 12.96 11.07
CA SER A 183 6.20 12.72 10.74
C SER A 183 7.15 12.94 11.93
N LEU A 184 6.74 13.72 12.94
CA LEU A 184 7.41 13.81 14.24
C LEU A 184 7.28 12.51 15.05
N THR A 185 6.08 11.90 15.08
CA THR A 185 5.87 10.58 15.68
C THR A 185 6.73 9.52 14.98
N ALA A 186 6.80 9.54 13.65
CA ALA A 186 7.66 8.64 12.88
C ALA A 186 9.15 8.84 13.22
N ALA A 187 9.61 10.08 13.37
CA ALA A 187 10.97 10.39 13.81
C ALA A 187 11.24 9.84 15.21
N ARG A 188 10.32 10.07 16.16
CA ARG A 188 10.41 9.56 17.53
C ARG A 188 10.52 8.04 17.56
N ASN A 189 9.63 7.34 16.86
CA ASN A 189 9.65 5.87 16.78
C ASN A 189 11.01 5.35 16.26
N LEU A 190 11.58 6.02 15.26
CA LEU A 190 12.88 5.64 14.71
C LEU A 190 14.02 5.86 15.72
N LEU A 191 13.97 6.93 16.51
CA LEU A 191 14.94 7.19 17.56
C LEU A 191 14.90 6.12 18.65
N GLU A 192 13.70 5.78 19.11
CA GLU A 192 13.47 4.74 20.12
C GLU A 192 13.93 3.37 19.61
N GLN A 193 13.57 3.01 18.38
CA GLN A 193 14.00 1.76 17.74
C GLN A 193 15.53 1.67 17.61
N LYS A 194 16.20 2.77 17.28
CA LYS A 194 17.67 2.81 17.15
C LYS A 194 18.39 3.01 18.48
N MET A 195 17.67 3.32 19.56
CA MET A 195 18.22 3.65 20.88
C MET A 195 19.29 4.75 20.81
N VAL A 196 18.99 5.83 20.08
CA VAL A 196 19.90 6.97 19.87
C VAL A 196 19.41 8.24 20.57
N ARG A 197 20.35 9.13 20.88
CA ARG A 197 20.14 10.42 21.53
C ARG A 197 20.29 11.54 20.50
N PRO A 198 19.23 12.26 20.13
CA PRO A 198 19.28 13.19 19.02
C PRO A 198 19.78 14.59 19.44
N LEU A 199 20.53 15.22 18.54
CA LEU A 199 20.53 16.67 18.38
C LEU A 199 19.27 17.03 17.59
N LEU A 200 18.32 17.70 18.24
CA LEU A 200 17.04 18.09 17.64
C LEU A 200 17.16 19.47 16.98
N LEU A 201 17.13 19.51 15.65
CA LEU A 201 16.99 20.73 14.83
C LEU A 201 15.54 20.85 14.35
N VAL A 202 14.64 21.06 15.30
CA VAL A 202 13.19 21.24 15.09
C VAL A 202 12.73 22.54 15.75
N GLU A 203 11.52 23.03 15.45
CA GLU A 203 10.96 24.18 16.19
C GLU A 203 10.60 23.79 17.62
N ASP A 204 10.68 24.74 18.55
CA ASP A 204 10.42 24.51 19.97
C ASP A 204 9.01 23.94 20.23
N SER A 205 8.02 24.37 19.44
CA SER A 205 6.64 23.86 19.49
C SER A 205 6.49 22.41 19.05
N ALA A 206 7.52 21.79 18.47
CA ALA A 206 7.56 20.37 18.13
C ALA A 206 8.30 19.52 19.18
N LEU A 207 9.00 20.13 20.14
CA LEU A 207 9.81 19.41 21.13
C LEU A 207 8.98 18.51 22.05
N GLU A 208 7.72 18.85 22.27
CA GLU A 208 6.79 18.05 23.08
C GLU A 208 6.66 16.61 22.55
N ASP A 209 6.68 16.40 21.22
CA ASP A 209 6.62 15.06 20.61
C ASP A 209 7.88 14.22 20.91
N PHE A 210 8.98 14.83 21.36
CA PHE A 210 10.23 14.17 21.74
C PHE A 210 10.44 14.08 23.26
N MET A 211 9.46 14.49 24.07
CA MET A 211 9.53 14.38 25.54
C MET A 211 9.84 12.95 25.99
N GLY A 212 10.82 12.82 26.89
CA GLY A 212 11.30 11.51 27.37
C GLY A 212 12.41 10.87 26.54
N ILE A 213 12.78 11.45 25.39
CA ILE A 213 14.00 11.06 24.67
C ILE A 213 15.21 11.78 25.27
N GLU A 214 16.27 11.05 25.61
CA GLU A 214 17.50 11.64 26.11
C GLU A 214 18.24 12.39 25.00
N THR A 215 18.61 13.64 25.24
CA THR A 215 19.31 14.52 24.26
C THR A 215 20.73 14.90 24.68
N ASN A 216 21.17 14.48 25.87
CA ASN A 216 22.53 14.70 26.36
C ASN A 216 23.53 13.89 25.54
N ASN A 217 24.71 14.45 25.26
CA ASN A 217 25.77 13.81 24.46
C ASN A 217 25.21 13.16 23.18
N PRO A 218 24.67 13.98 22.25
CA PRO A 218 23.89 13.49 21.12
C PRO A 218 24.76 12.62 20.20
N ASN A 219 24.17 11.54 19.69
CA ASN A 219 24.77 10.61 18.74
C ASN A 219 23.85 10.32 17.53
N ALA A 220 22.84 11.16 17.32
CA ALA A 220 21.99 11.23 16.13
C ALA A 220 21.68 12.70 15.83
N VAL A 221 21.28 13.01 14.59
CA VAL A 221 20.81 14.34 14.20
C VAL A 221 19.40 14.20 13.65
N VAL A 222 18.44 14.92 14.21
CA VAL A 222 17.08 15.02 13.66
C VAL A 222 16.89 16.43 13.12
N ILE A 223 16.44 16.56 11.88
CA ILE A 223 16.26 17.84 11.21
C ILE A 223 14.85 17.98 10.63
N GLY A 224 14.12 18.97 11.15
CA GLY A 224 12.86 19.49 10.63
C GLY A 224 13.05 20.90 10.09
N LEU A 225 11.97 21.63 9.80
CA LEU A 225 12.07 23.07 9.51
C LEU A 225 12.21 23.83 10.83
N ALA A 226 13.42 24.34 11.10
CA ALA A 226 13.75 25.08 12.33
C ALA A 226 14.56 26.35 12.00
N PRO A 227 13.91 27.43 11.53
CA PRO A 227 14.62 28.62 11.06
C PRO A 227 15.63 29.18 12.07
N ASP A 228 15.27 29.22 13.36
CA ASP A 228 16.14 29.74 14.43
C ASP A 228 17.38 28.86 14.68
N HIS A 229 17.30 27.57 14.31
CA HIS A 229 18.39 26.61 14.41
C HIS A 229 19.22 26.50 13.13
N PHE A 230 18.81 27.13 12.03
CA PHE A 230 19.51 27.09 10.74
C PHE A 230 20.61 28.15 10.62
N ASN A 231 21.47 28.20 11.62
CA ASN A 231 22.67 29.03 11.65
C ASN A 231 23.94 28.17 11.53
N TYR A 232 25.06 28.81 11.17
CA TYR A 232 26.33 28.12 10.91
C TYR A 232 26.80 27.27 12.09
N GLN A 233 26.71 27.79 13.32
CA GLN A 233 27.18 27.13 14.52
C GLN A 233 26.44 25.80 14.75
N MET A 234 25.12 25.83 14.62
CA MET A 234 24.28 24.67 14.84
C MET A 234 24.42 23.63 13.72
N LEU A 235 24.45 24.07 12.46
CA LEU A 235 24.68 23.17 11.32
C LEU A 235 26.07 22.54 11.38
N ASN A 236 27.10 23.28 11.77
CA ASN A 236 28.45 22.74 11.93
C ASN A 236 28.55 21.75 13.11
N LYS A 237 27.76 21.93 14.17
CA LYS A 237 27.62 20.95 15.25
C LYS A 237 27.00 19.64 14.71
N ALA A 238 25.88 19.74 13.99
CA ALA A 238 25.25 18.58 13.35
C ALA A 238 26.20 17.86 12.38
N PHE A 239 26.88 18.62 11.53
CA PHE A 239 27.90 18.11 10.60
C PHE A 239 28.96 17.25 11.29
N ARG A 240 29.55 17.73 12.40
CA ARG A 240 30.56 17.00 13.16
C ARG A 240 30.04 15.68 13.74
N LEU A 241 28.83 15.69 14.29
CA LEU A 241 28.19 14.47 14.77
C LEU A 241 28.03 13.44 13.66
N ILE A 242 27.62 13.88 12.47
CA ILE A 242 27.44 12.97 11.31
C ILE A 242 28.78 12.39 10.86
N LEU A 243 29.85 13.18 10.85
CA LEU A 243 31.21 12.66 10.56
C LEU A 243 31.68 11.62 11.59
N GLU A 244 31.23 11.73 12.84
CA GLU A 244 31.48 10.74 13.91
C GLU A 244 30.58 9.49 13.78
N GLY A 245 29.72 9.42 12.76
CA GLY A 245 28.85 8.28 12.46
C GLY A 245 27.42 8.42 12.96
N ALA A 246 27.02 9.60 13.45
CA ALA A 246 25.63 9.84 13.85
C ALA A 246 24.69 9.77 12.64
N PRO A 247 23.55 9.05 12.72
CA PRO A 247 22.58 9.03 11.63
C PRO A 247 21.92 10.41 11.47
N LEU A 248 21.82 10.87 10.23
CA LEU A 248 21.04 12.04 9.84
C LEU A 248 19.60 11.61 9.56
N ILE A 249 18.65 12.06 10.38
CA ILE A 249 17.23 11.75 10.27
C ILE A 249 16.51 13.04 9.86
N ALA A 250 15.91 13.05 8.67
CA ALA A 250 15.15 14.20 8.16
C ALA A 250 13.66 13.96 8.27
N ILE A 251 12.91 14.90 8.86
CA ILE A 251 11.45 14.77 8.95
C ILE A 251 10.82 14.75 7.54
N HIS A 252 11.25 15.67 6.67
CA HIS A 252 10.97 15.66 5.23
C HIS A 252 12.01 16.52 4.48
N LYS A 253 12.07 16.43 3.15
CA LYS A 253 13.03 17.17 2.30
C LYS A 253 12.36 18.20 1.38
N ALA A 254 11.31 18.87 1.85
CA ALA A 254 10.63 19.89 1.04
C ALA A 254 11.60 21.02 0.68
N ARG A 255 11.62 21.41 -0.60
CA ARG A 255 12.52 22.45 -1.13
C ARG A 255 12.17 23.83 -0.56
N TYR A 256 10.88 24.13 -0.52
CA TYR A 256 10.31 25.40 -0.07
C TYR A 256 8.88 25.18 0.44
N TYR A 257 8.35 26.18 1.13
CA TYR A 257 6.95 26.27 1.52
C TYR A 257 6.42 27.69 1.28
N LYS A 258 5.10 27.84 1.21
CA LYS A 258 4.45 29.14 0.99
C LYS A 258 4.14 29.79 2.34
N ARG A 259 4.56 31.05 2.51
CA ARG A 259 4.21 31.94 3.61
C ARG A 259 3.36 33.11 3.08
N LYS A 260 2.86 33.94 4.00
CA LYS A 260 2.12 35.18 3.67
C LYS A 260 2.97 36.17 2.85
N ASP A 261 4.28 36.19 3.08
CA ASP A 261 5.28 37.05 2.43
C ASP A 261 5.95 36.44 1.20
N GLY A 262 5.54 35.23 0.77
CA GLY A 262 6.07 34.57 -0.42
C GLY A 262 6.61 33.17 -0.18
N LEU A 263 7.45 32.69 -1.09
CA LEU A 263 8.11 31.38 -0.93
C LEU A 263 9.29 31.51 0.05
N ALA A 264 9.41 30.56 0.96
CA ALA A 264 10.53 30.44 1.87
C ALA A 264 11.15 29.05 1.81
N LEU A 265 12.43 28.95 2.19
CA LEU A 265 13.17 27.69 2.20
C LEU A 265 12.52 26.69 3.17
N GLY A 266 12.36 25.45 2.71
CA GLY A 266 11.97 24.34 3.56
C GLY A 266 13.20 23.76 4.28
N PRO A 267 13.07 22.59 4.93
CA PRO A 267 14.21 21.91 5.53
C PRO A 267 15.14 21.25 4.49
N GLY A 268 14.62 20.93 3.29
CA GLY A 268 15.35 20.21 2.24
C GLY A 268 16.70 20.82 1.88
N PRO A 269 16.84 22.13 1.65
CA PRO A 269 18.14 22.77 1.39
C PRO A 269 19.18 22.51 2.49
N PHE A 270 18.79 22.54 3.76
CA PHE A 270 19.69 22.32 4.90
C PHE A 270 20.03 20.84 5.07
N VAL A 271 19.06 19.95 4.84
CA VAL A 271 19.30 18.50 4.79
C VAL A 271 20.31 18.17 3.70
N ASN A 272 20.08 18.63 2.47
CA ASN A 272 20.99 18.36 1.35
C ASN A 272 22.36 18.99 1.56
N GLY A 273 22.44 20.14 2.24
CA GLY A 273 23.72 20.74 2.62
C GLY A 273 24.55 19.84 3.55
N LEU A 274 23.90 19.23 4.55
CA LEU A 274 24.56 18.27 5.45
C LEU A 274 24.92 16.96 4.73
N GLU A 275 24.03 16.43 3.90
CA GLU A 275 24.30 15.24 3.06
C GLU A 275 25.52 15.48 2.16
N TYR A 276 25.55 16.62 1.45
CA TYR A 276 26.65 17.00 0.58
C TYR A 276 27.97 17.15 1.34
N ALA A 277 27.94 17.82 2.50
CA ALA A 277 29.14 18.04 3.30
C ALA A 277 29.74 16.75 3.87
N THR A 278 28.91 15.72 4.10
CA THR A 278 29.29 14.47 4.77
C THR A 278 29.40 13.27 3.84
N ASP A 279 29.00 13.41 2.57
CA ASP A 279 28.84 12.31 1.61
C ASP A 279 27.94 11.18 2.16
N THR A 280 26.90 11.56 2.90
CA THR A 280 25.89 10.63 3.46
C THR A 280 24.50 10.92 2.91
N GLN A 281 23.55 10.02 3.16
CA GLN A 281 22.13 10.22 2.82
C GLN A 281 21.30 10.23 4.11
N ALA A 282 20.39 11.20 4.20
CA ALA A 282 19.48 11.28 5.33
C ALA A 282 18.43 10.17 5.28
N ILE A 283 18.10 9.63 6.44
CA ILE A 283 16.92 8.77 6.62
C ILE A 283 15.71 9.70 6.69
N VAL A 284 14.92 9.74 5.63
CA VAL A 284 13.66 10.50 5.61
C VAL A 284 12.56 9.68 6.28
N VAL A 285 11.76 10.29 7.15
CA VAL A 285 10.72 9.57 7.91
C VAL A 285 9.29 10.00 7.58
N GLY A 286 9.09 11.15 6.92
CA GLY A 286 7.78 11.61 6.46
C GLY A 286 7.39 11.04 5.09
N LYS A 287 6.17 11.38 4.65
CA LYS A 287 5.70 11.14 3.27
C LYS A 287 6.70 11.74 2.25
N PRO A 288 6.96 11.11 1.09
CA PRO A 288 6.33 9.90 0.53
C PRO A 288 6.95 8.56 0.99
N GLU A 289 7.77 8.53 2.05
CA GLU A 289 8.52 7.31 2.39
C GLU A 289 7.59 6.16 2.79
N LYS A 290 7.90 4.95 2.30
CA LYS A 290 7.09 3.75 2.57
C LYS A 290 6.95 3.49 4.07
N THR A 291 8.03 3.71 4.81
CA THR A 291 8.07 3.54 6.27
C THR A 291 6.99 4.37 6.94
N PHE A 292 6.74 5.62 6.53
CA PHE A 292 5.70 6.46 7.10
C PHE A 292 4.32 5.79 7.08
N PHE A 293 3.93 5.25 5.92
CA PHE A 293 2.63 4.60 5.73
C PHE A 293 2.52 3.28 6.47
N LEU A 294 3.58 2.48 6.49
CA LEU A 294 3.63 1.22 7.22
C LEU A 294 3.57 1.43 8.74
N GLU A 295 4.27 2.44 9.24
CA GLU A 295 4.22 2.85 10.65
C GLU A 295 2.82 3.33 11.04
N ALA A 296 2.14 4.10 10.18
CA ALA A 296 0.79 4.58 10.43
C ALA A 296 -0.24 3.43 10.59
N LEU A 297 0.01 2.28 9.95
CA LEU A 297 -0.82 1.08 10.04
C LEU A 297 -0.43 0.11 11.17
N ARG A 298 0.74 0.31 11.81
CA ARG A 298 1.34 -0.66 12.74
C ARG A 298 0.38 -1.10 13.85
N ASP A 299 -0.34 -0.15 14.45
CA ASP A 299 -1.24 -0.40 15.58
C ASP A 299 -2.64 -0.89 15.15
N LEU A 300 -2.91 -0.98 13.85
CA LEU A 300 -4.24 -1.26 13.30
C LEU A 300 -4.39 -2.69 12.77
N ASN A 301 -3.36 -3.53 12.88
CA ASN A 301 -3.34 -4.92 12.38
C ASN A 301 -3.89 -5.02 10.94
N CYS A 302 -3.46 -4.09 10.09
CA CYS A 302 -3.96 -3.89 8.74
C CYS A 302 -2.81 -4.02 7.75
N SER A 303 -2.99 -4.82 6.70
CA SER A 303 -2.04 -4.85 5.59
C SER A 303 -2.24 -3.64 4.67
N PRO A 304 -1.19 -3.14 3.99
CA PRO A 304 -1.33 -2.00 3.07
C PRO A 304 -2.42 -2.22 2.01
N GLU A 305 -2.61 -3.44 1.51
CA GLU A 305 -3.64 -3.77 0.52
C GLU A 305 -5.08 -3.69 1.06
N GLU A 306 -5.24 -3.59 2.39
CA GLU A 306 -6.52 -3.42 3.09
C GLU A 306 -6.74 -1.95 3.52
N ALA A 307 -5.88 -1.03 3.07
CA ALA A 307 -5.95 0.38 3.42
C ALA A 307 -6.10 1.29 2.20
N VAL A 308 -6.72 2.45 2.42
CA VAL A 308 -6.83 3.53 1.45
C VAL A 308 -6.30 4.83 2.05
N MET A 309 -5.50 5.56 1.28
CA MET A 309 -5.02 6.90 1.62
C MET A 309 -5.86 7.96 0.89
N ILE A 310 -6.34 8.97 1.61
CA ILE A 310 -6.99 10.16 1.05
C ILE A 310 -6.08 11.36 1.29
N GLY A 311 -5.68 12.05 0.23
CA GLY A 311 -4.80 13.22 0.32
C GLY A 311 -4.90 14.16 -0.87
N ASP A 312 -4.37 15.38 -0.75
CA ASP A 312 -4.36 16.40 -1.79
C ASP A 312 -3.04 16.46 -2.57
N ASP A 313 -1.98 15.81 -2.07
CA ASP A 313 -0.69 15.74 -2.77
C ASP A 313 -0.57 14.42 -3.55
N ALA A 314 -0.54 14.52 -4.88
CA ALA A 314 -0.43 13.36 -5.75
C ALA A 314 0.84 12.53 -5.48
N ARG A 315 1.97 13.15 -5.12
CA ARG A 315 3.23 12.43 -4.94
C ARG A 315 3.39 11.97 -3.50
N ASP A 316 3.23 12.90 -2.56
CA ASP A 316 3.51 12.66 -1.15
C ASP A 316 2.45 11.74 -0.53
N ASP A 317 1.17 11.98 -0.80
CA ASP A 317 0.08 11.20 -0.23
C ASP A 317 -0.21 9.95 -1.06
N VAL A 318 -0.64 10.17 -2.30
CA VAL A 318 -1.25 9.14 -3.13
C VAL A 318 -0.19 8.21 -3.70
N GLY A 319 0.84 8.77 -4.35
CA GLY A 319 1.97 8.00 -4.87
C GLY A 319 2.74 7.27 -3.78
N GLY A 320 3.03 7.96 -2.66
CA GLY A 320 3.66 7.37 -1.49
C GLY A 320 2.90 6.15 -0.96
N ALA A 321 1.59 6.27 -0.76
CA ALA A 321 0.73 5.20 -0.29
C ALA A 321 0.62 4.04 -1.30
N GLN A 322 0.37 4.32 -2.58
CA GLN A 322 0.23 3.29 -3.63
C GLN A 322 1.52 2.46 -3.79
N ASN A 323 2.69 3.06 -3.59
CA ASN A 323 3.97 2.35 -3.61
C ASN A 323 4.15 1.34 -2.47
N THR A 324 3.24 1.34 -1.48
CA THR A 324 3.17 0.34 -0.41
C THR A 324 2.10 -0.74 -0.62
N GLY A 325 1.24 -0.60 -1.64
CA GLY A 325 0.13 -1.50 -1.92
C GLY A 325 -1.25 -0.95 -1.57
N MET A 326 -1.33 0.24 -0.96
CA MET A 326 -2.60 0.90 -0.64
C MET A 326 -3.35 1.38 -1.88
N LEU A 327 -4.66 1.53 -1.76
CA LEU A 327 -5.40 2.40 -2.67
C LEU A 327 -5.11 3.88 -2.32
N GLY A 328 -5.08 4.73 -3.33
CA GLY A 328 -4.86 6.17 -3.14
C GLY A 328 -5.96 6.99 -3.81
N ILE A 329 -6.63 7.85 -3.04
CA ILE A 329 -7.66 8.78 -3.50
C ILE A 329 -7.10 10.20 -3.42
N LEU A 330 -6.99 10.85 -4.59
CA LEU A 330 -6.57 12.23 -4.71
C LEU A 330 -7.78 13.17 -4.61
N VAL A 331 -7.78 14.10 -3.66
CA VAL A 331 -8.80 15.15 -3.58
C VAL A 331 -8.34 16.43 -4.26
N LYS A 332 -9.25 17.15 -4.92
CA LYS A 332 -8.94 18.41 -5.63
C LYS A 332 -8.95 19.67 -4.75
N THR A 333 -8.96 19.49 -3.44
CA THR A 333 -8.79 20.58 -2.45
C THR A 333 -7.30 20.85 -2.19
N GLY A 334 -6.98 21.84 -1.36
CA GLY A 334 -5.61 22.07 -0.89
C GLY A 334 -4.62 22.47 -1.99
N LYS A 335 -3.50 21.74 -2.07
CA LYS A 335 -2.37 22.00 -2.97
C LYS A 335 -2.60 21.51 -4.38
N TYR A 336 -3.61 20.68 -4.61
CA TYR A 336 -3.92 20.11 -5.92
C TYR A 336 -3.93 21.18 -7.02
N ARG A 337 -3.39 20.82 -8.18
CA ARG A 337 -3.50 21.57 -9.43
C ARG A 337 -3.98 20.64 -10.54
N ALA A 338 -4.69 21.19 -11.52
CA ALA A 338 -5.18 20.40 -12.65
C ALA A 338 -4.03 19.69 -13.38
N GLY A 339 -4.14 18.38 -13.56
CA GLY A 339 -3.10 17.53 -14.15
C GLY A 339 -2.15 16.89 -13.14
N ASP A 340 -2.32 17.16 -11.84
CA ASP A 340 -1.50 16.53 -10.78
C ASP A 340 -1.70 15.01 -10.71
N GLU A 341 -2.88 14.51 -11.06
CA GLU A 341 -3.20 13.10 -11.20
C GLU A 341 -2.31 12.37 -12.21
N GLY A 342 -1.74 13.09 -13.18
CA GLY A 342 -0.80 12.57 -14.18
C GLY A 342 0.66 12.59 -13.73
N LYS A 343 0.98 13.14 -12.55
CA LYS A 343 2.37 13.23 -12.03
C LYS A 343 2.90 11.91 -11.46
N ILE A 344 2.04 10.92 -11.28
CA ILE A 344 2.39 9.61 -10.71
C ILE A 344 1.97 8.47 -11.63
N ASN A 345 2.65 7.34 -11.50
CA ASN A 345 2.33 6.10 -12.19
C ASN A 345 2.52 4.92 -11.22
N PRO A 346 1.50 4.09 -10.95
CA PRO A 346 0.13 4.18 -11.48
C PRO A 346 -0.60 5.46 -11.05
N SER A 347 -1.60 5.87 -11.84
CA SER A 347 -2.49 6.99 -11.48
C SER A 347 -3.26 6.72 -10.18
N PRO A 348 -3.79 7.77 -9.51
CA PRO A 348 -4.66 7.60 -8.35
C PRO A 348 -5.77 6.60 -8.63
N HIS A 349 -6.14 5.79 -7.63
CA HIS A 349 -7.30 4.90 -7.73
C HIS A 349 -8.59 5.67 -8.04
N LEU A 350 -8.72 6.85 -7.42
CA LEU A 350 -9.78 7.82 -7.67
C LEU A 350 -9.21 9.23 -7.59
N THR A 351 -9.75 10.13 -8.39
CA THR A 351 -9.60 11.58 -8.20
C THR A 351 -10.99 12.20 -8.08
N CYS A 352 -11.27 12.87 -6.96
CA CYS A 352 -12.58 13.45 -6.66
C CYS A 352 -12.44 14.87 -6.11
N ASP A 353 -13.53 15.64 -6.07
CA ASP A 353 -13.43 17.08 -5.84
C ASP A 353 -13.11 17.41 -4.37
N SER A 354 -13.48 16.55 -3.42
CA SER A 354 -13.28 16.80 -1.99
C SER A 354 -13.27 15.53 -1.13
N PHE A 355 -12.87 15.68 0.14
CA PHE A 355 -12.91 14.60 1.14
C PHE A 355 -14.31 13.96 1.31
N PRO A 356 -15.43 14.71 1.38
CA PRO A 356 -16.77 14.10 1.42
C PRO A 356 -17.09 13.17 0.26
N GLU A 357 -16.64 13.48 -0.96
CA GLU A 357 -16.82 12.61 -2.12
C GLU A 357 -15.99 11.34 -2.04
N ALA A 358 -14.75 11.45 -1.55
CA ALA A 358 -13.90 10.29 -1.27
C ALA A 358 -14.58 9.34 -0.28
N VAL A 359 -15.15 9.88 0.80
CA VAL A 359 -15.92 9.10 1.79
C VAL A 359 -17.13 8.43 1.13
N ASN A 360 -17.91 9.15 0.33
CA ASN A 360 -19.07 8.57 -0.38
C ASN A 360 -18.64 7.39 -1.25
N TYR A 361 -17.55 7.53 -1.99
CA TYR A 361 -17.02 6.47 -2.84
C TYR A 361 -16.58 5.25 -2.02
N ILE A 362 -15.83 5.45 -0.92
CA ILE A 362 -15.39 4.37 -0.03
C ILE A 362 -16.60 3.58 0.49
N LEU A 363 -17.59 4.28 1.04
CA LEU A 363 -18.77 3.66 1.63
C LEU A 363 -19.56 2.83 0.60
N GLN A 364 -19.65 3.30 -0.64
CA GLN A 364 -20.43 2.65 -1.70
C GLN A 364 -19.69 1.51 -2.42
N HIS A 365 -18.36 1.60 -2.57
CA HIS A 365 -17.62 0.74 -3.51
C HIS A 365 -16.51 -0.09 -2.88
N LEU A 366 -16.01 0.29 -1.70
CA LEU A 366 -14.85 -0.35 -1.07
C LEU A 366 -15.19 -1.13 0.20
N LEU A 367 -16.36 -0.89 0.80
CA LEU A 367 -16.84 -1.62 1.98
C LEU A 367 -17.77 -2.78 1.65
N GLU A 368 -18.44 -2.75 0.49
CA GLU A 368 -19.34 -3.82 0.05
C GLU A 368 -18.57 -4.90 -0.73
N ALA A 369 -17.89 -5.80 -0.01
CA ALA A 369 -17.63 -7.13 -0.53
C ALA A 369 -18.87 -7.99 -0.21
N LYS A 370 -19.82 -8.06 -1.14
CA LYS A 370 -20.94 -9.03 -1.08
C LYS A 370 -20.45 -10.43 -1.43
#